data_AF-A0A9E3FDA6-F1
#
_entry.id   AF-A0A9E3FDA6-F1
#
_cell.length_a   1.000
_cell.length_b   1.000
_cell.length_c   1.000
_cell.angle_alpha   90.00
_cell.angle_beta   90.00
_cell.angle_gamma   90.00
#
_symmetry.space_group_name_H-M   'P 1'
#
loop_
_entity.id
_entity.type
_entity.pdbx_description
1 polymer ?
#
loop_
_entity_poly.entity_id
_entity_poly.type
_entity_poly.pdbx_seq_one_letter_code
_entity_poly.pdbx_strand_id
1 'polypeptide(L)'
;MDFSPELRDAVARGEITVSYRLWQRRQVKPGGRYRSAGLDLTVVVDDMELLPFGTITDDDVARSGEPDLETLRARAAHAGPIDDNTLVWRIEFHVE
;
A
#
# COMPACT_ATOMS: atom_id res chain seq x y z
N MET A 1 0.66 9.52 3.56
CA MET A 1 1.18 8.21 3.09
C MET A 1 2.40 8.52 2.24
N ASP A 2 3.44 7.68 2.24
CA ASP A 2 4.61 7.87 1.37
C ASP A 2 4.74 6.68 0.43
N PHE A 3 5.18 6.97 -0.79
CA PHE A 3 5.41 5.99 -1.84
C PHE A 3 6.84 6.12 -2.35
N SER A 4 7.46 4.97 -2.64
CA SER A 4 8.77 4.91 -3.26
C SER A 4 8.76 5.70 -4.58
N PRO A 5 9.87 6.39 -4.93
CA PRO A 5 9.92 7.28 -6.09
C PRO A 5 9.43 6.67 -7.40
N GLU A 6 9.69 5.39 -7.62
CA GLU A 6 9.28 4.64 -8.82
C GLU A 6 7.75 4.48 -8.98
N LEU A 7 7.00 4.46 -7.87
CA LEU A 7 5.54 4.26 -7.88
C LEU A 7 4.77 5.58 -7.93
N ARG A 8 5.43 6.70 -7.65
CA ARG A 8 4.79 8.02 -7.46
C ARG A 8 4.00 8.47 -8.68
N ASP A 9 4.55 8.26 -9.87
CA ASP A 9 3.92 8.64 -11.13
C ASP A 9 2.62 7.83 -11.39
N ALA A 10 2.66 6.51 -11.18
CA ALA A 10 1.48 5.65 -11.31
C ALA A 10 0.42 5.93 -10.22
N VAL A 11 0.83 6.25 -8.99
CA VAL A 11 -0.07 6.73 -7.94
C VAL A 11 -0.75 8.03 -8.36
N ALA A 12 0.02 8.99 -8.89
CA ALA A 12 -0.52 10.28 -9.32
C ALA A 12 -1.51 10.15 -10.48
N ARG A 13 -1.37 9.13 -11.33
CA ARG A 13 -2.34 8.78 -12.38
C ARG A 13 -3.54 7.97 -11.87
N GLY A 14 -3.56 7.56 -10.60
CA GLY A 14 -4.62 6.72 -10.03
C GLY A 14 -4.59 5.27 -10.49
N GLU A 15 -3.48 4.81 -11.08
CA GLU A 15 -3.30 3.42 -11.52
C GLU A 15 -3.05 2.49 -10.33
N ILE A 16 -2.32 2.98 -9.32
CA ILE A 16 -2.12 2.29 -8.05
C ILE A 16 -3.20 2.72 -7.08
N THR A 17 -3.97 1.74 -6.61
CA THR A 17 -5.16 1.95 -5.75
C THR A 17 -5.10 1.16 -4.44
N VAL A 18 -4.09 0.29 -4.28
CA VAL A 18 -3.90 -0.53 -3.09
C VAL A 18 -2.46 -0.40 -2.61
N SER A 19 -2.27 -0.28 -1.30
CA SER A 19 -0.95 -0.32 -0.67
C SER A 19 -0.92 -1.35 0.46
N TYR A 20 0.15 -2.14 0.49
CA TYR A 20 0.43 -3.06 1.59
C TYR A 20 1.49 -2.48 2.52
N ARG A 21 1.23 -2.53 3.83
CA ARG A 21 2.13 -1.97 4.84
C ARG A 21 2.18 -2.84 6.09
N LEU A 22 3.39 -3.24 6.49
CA LEU A 22 3.64 -3.78 7.82
C LEU A 22 3.81 -2.61 8.81
N TRP A 23 2.82 -2.38 9.66
CA TRP A 23 2.87 -1.33 10.68
C TRP A 23 2.65 -1.89 12.08
N GLN A 24 3.52 -1.49 13.01
CA GLN A 24 3.33 -1.77 14.45
C GLN A 24 2.17 -0.99 15.07
N ARG A 25 1.88 0.21 14.55
CA ARG A 25 0.76 1.06 14.96
C ARG A 25 0.07 1.60 13.72
N ARG A 26 -1.25 1.60 13.74
CA ARG A 26 -2.09 2.14 12.66
C ARG A 26 -1.75 3.61 12.40
N GLN A 27 -1.37 3.93 11.15
CA GLN A 27 -0.97 5.29 10.75
C GLN A 27 -2.11 6.06 10.07
N VAL A 28 -3.06 5.36 9.45
CA VAL A 28 -4.17 5.96 8.70
C VAL A 28 -5.51 5.32 9.03
N LYS A 29 -6.62 5.92 8.58
CA LYS A 29 -7.98 5.38 8.75
C LYS A 29 -8.84 5.61 7.49
N PRO A 30 -9.83 4.74 7.20
CA PRO A 30 -10.84 5.00 6.18
C PRO A 30 -11.49 6.38 6.33
N GLY A 31 -11.73 7.03 5.19
CA GLY A 31 -12.15 8.43 5.08
C GLY A 31 -11.07 9.46 5.43
N GLY A 32 -9.87 9.03 5.83
CA GLY A 32 -8.76 9.91 6.15
C GLY A 32 -8.11 10.47 4.89
N ARG A 33 -7.81 11.77 4.90
CA ARG A 33 -7.17 12.51 3.81
C ARG A 33 -5.74 12.85 4.21
N TYR A 34 -4.77 12.42 3.42
CA TYR A 34 -3.35 12.55 3.75
C TYR A 34 -2.59 13.12 2.57
N ARG A 35 -1.86 14.21 2.78
CA ARG A 35 -0.91 14.70 1.78
C ARG A 35 0.17 13.64 1.58
N SER A 36 0.41 13.25 0.33
CA SER A 36 1.49 12.31 0.05
C SER A 36 2.82 13.05 0.06
N ALA A 37 3.81 12.54 0.80
CA ALA A 37 5.13 13.13 0.76
C ALA A 37 5.77 12.86 -0.62
N GLY A 38 6.38 13.89 -1.21
CA GLY A 38 6.97 13.79 -2.55
C GLY A 38 5.97 13.76 -3.72
N LEU A 39 4.67 13.92 -3.46
CA LEU A 39 3.64 14.15 -4.47
C LEU A 39 2.80 15.37 -4.08
N ASP A 40 2.51 16.28 -5.01
CA ASP A 40 1.63 17.44 -4.75
C ASP A 40 0.13 17.09 -4.84
N LEU A 41 -0.25 15.94 -4.27
CA LEU A 41 -1.63 15.42 -4.27
C LEU A 41 -2.07 14.92 -2.90
N THR A 42 -3.38 14.74 -2.75
CA THR A 42 -4.00 14.14 -1.56
C THR A 42 -4.33 12.68 -1.82
N VAL A 43 -4.02 11.80 -0.87
CA VAL A 43 -4.50 10.43 -0.87
C VAL A 43 -5.64 10.32 0.12
N VAL A 44 -6.77 9.78 -0.32
CA VAL A 44 -7.94 9.49 0.49
C VAL A 44 -8.00 7.98 0.70
N VAL A 45 -8.01 7.55 1.96
CA VAL A 45 -8.11 6.12 2.29
C VAL A 45 -9.57 5.70 2.20
N ASP A 46 -9.87 4.75 1.34
CA ASP A 46 -11.21 4.23 1.11
C ASP A 46 -11.56 3.13 2.11
N ASP A 47 -10.68 2.14 2.22
CA ASP A 47 -10.85 0.99 3.12
C ASP A 47 -9.52 0.50 3.70
N MET A 48 -9.59 -0.24 4.80
CA MET A 48 -8.43 -0.85 5.44
C MET A 48 -8.78 -2.19 6.07
N GLU A 49 -8.02 -3.20 5.70
CA GLU A 49 -8.13 -4.55 6.25
C GLU A 49 -6.76 -5.04 6.74
N LEU A 50 -6.77 -5.85 7.80
CA LEU A 50 -5.58 -6.56 8.27
C LEU A 50 -5.70 -8.03 7.86
N LEU A 51 -4.80 -8.49 6.98
CA LEU A 51 -4.86 -9.83 6.40
C LEU A 51 -3.49 -10.52 6.38
N PRO A 52 -3.43 -11.87 6.37
CA PRO A 52 -2.17 -12.59 6.20
C PRO A 52 -1.57 -12.36 4.81
N PHE A 53 -0.27 -12.11 4.73
CA PHE A 53 0.41 -11.81 3.47
C PHE A 53 0.19 -12.87 2.38
N GLY A 54 0.11 -14.15 2.76
CA GLY A 54 -0.13 -15.27 1.85
C GLY A 54 -1.53 -15.29 1.20
N THR A 55 -2.42 -14.37 1.59
CA THR A 55 -3.75 -14.21 0.96
C THR A 55 -3.78 -13.18 -0.16
N ILE A 56 -2.68 -12.44 -0.37
CA ILE A 56 -2.54 -11.46 -1.44
C ILE A 56 -2.62 -12.16 -2.80
N THR A 57 -3.47 -11.62 -3.68
CA THR A 57 -3.73 -12.18 -5.00
C THR A 57 -2.90 -11.50 -6.09
N ASP A 58 -2.85 -12.08 -7.29
CA ASP A 58 -2.23 -11.44 -8.46
C ASP A 58 -2.91 -10.11 -8.84
N ASP A 59 -4.23 -10.00 -8.60
CA ASP A 59 -4.98 -8.76 -8.80
C ASP A 59 -4.50 -7.66 -7.83
N ASP A 60 -4.30 -8.02 -6.56
CA ASP A 60 -3.77 -7.10 -5.56
C ASP A 60 -2.34 -6.65 -5.90
N VAL A 61 -1.49 -7.57 -6.40
CA VAL A 61 -0.14 -7.24 -6.87
C VAL A 61 -0.22 -6.22 -8.00
N ALA A 62 -1.06 -6.46 -9.01
CA ALA A 62 -1.26 -5.53 -10.13
C ALA A 62 -1.77 -4.15 -9.66
N ARG A 63 -2.77 -4.12 -8.76
CA ARG A 63 -3.33 -2.88 -8.20
C ARG A 63 -2.38 -2.11 -7.28
N SER A 64 -1.35 -2.78 -6.76
CA SER A 64 -0.29 -2.15 -5.99
C SER A 64 0.84 -1.58 -6.86
N GLY A 65 0.86 -1.92 -8.15
CA GLY A 65 1.89 -1.51 -9.11
C GLY A 65 3.21 -2.27 -8.97
N GLU A 66 3.24 -3.33 -8.16
CA GLU A 66 4.41 -4.19 -8.01
C GLU A 66 4.48 -5.21 -9.17
N PRO A 67 5.70 -5.57 -9.62
CA PRO A 67 5.87 -6.53 -10.71
C PRO A 67 5.51 -7.98 -10.30
N ASP A 68 5.66 -8.30 -9.01
CA ASP A 68 5.45 -9.64 -8.47
C ASP A 68 5.27 -9.58 -6.94
N LEU A 69 4.80 -10.70 -6.37
CA LEU A 69 4.52 -10.82 -4.94
C LEU A 69 5.78 -10.71 -4.05
N GLU A 70 6.95 -11.13 -4.52
CA GLU A 70 8.19 -11.03 -3.74
C GLU A 70 8.70 -9.58 -3.67
N THR A 71 8.57 -8.83 -4.77
CA THR A 71 8.86 -7.39 -4.78
C THR A 71 7.92 -6.64 -3.83
N LEU A 72 6.62 -6.98 -3.85
CA LEU A 72 5.64 -6.45 -2.90
C LEU A 72 6.03 -6.78 -1.45
N ARG A 73 6.45 -8.02 -1.17
CA ARG A 73 6.91 -8.46 0.16
C ARG A 73 8.09 -7.64 0.64
N ALA A 74 9.11 -7.49 -0.20
CA ALA A 74 10.32 -6.74 0.13
C ALA A 74 9.99 -5.27 0.46
N ARG A 75 9.08 -4.64 -0.30
CA ARG A 75 8.65 -3.25 -0.03
C ARG A 75 7.80 -3.14 1.23
N ALA A 76 6.91 -4.09 1.47
CA ALA A 76 6.08 -4.13 2.67
C ALA A 76 6.90 -4.37 3.95
N ALA A 77 8.03 -5.08 3.86
CA ALA A 77 8.90 -5.49 4.97
C ALA A 77 9.76 -4.37 5.61
N HIS A 78 9.36 -3.09 5.45
CA HIS A 78 10.08 -1.93 6.00
C HIS A 78 10.14 -1.88 7.54
N ALA A 79 9.28 -2.65 8.22
CA ALA A 79 9.23 -2.75 9.69
C ALA A 79 9.68 -4.12 10.24
N GLY A 80 10.15 -5.03 9.40
CA GLY A 80 10.54 -6.39 9.78
C GLY A 80 10.26 -7.42 8.68
N PRO A 81 10.74 -8.66 8.85
CA PRO A 81 10.49 -9.74 7.88
C PRO A 81 8.99 -10.06 7.79
N ILE A 82 8.57 -10.52 6.60
CA ILE A 82 7.20 -10.92 6.30
C ILE A 82 7.23 -12.36 5.77
N ASP A 83 6.52 -13.24 6.45
CA ASP A 83 6.14 -14.57 5.95
C ASP A 83 4.64 -14.60 5.56
N ASP A 84 4.18 -15.71 4.99
CA ASP A 84 2.80 -15.85 4.50
C ASP A 84 1.73 -15.65 5.59
N ASN A 85 2.05 -15.90 6.86
CA ASN A 85 1.13 -15.71 7.98
C ASN A 85 1.26 -14.32 8.63
N THR A 86 2.25 -13.52 8.21
CA THR A 86 2.44 -12.17 8.75
C THR A 86 1.25 -11.30 8.36
N LEU A 87 0.62 -10.69 9.36
CA LEU A 87 -0.48 -9.77 9.14
C LEU A 87 0.03 -8.42 8.61
N VAL A 88 -0.52 -7.99 7.48
CA VAL A 88 -0.21 -6.72 6.83
C VAL A 88 -1.49 -5.92 6.60
N TRP A 89 -1.38 -4.60 6.65
CA TRP A 89 -2.50 -3.74 6.28
C TRP A 89 -2.62 -3.69 4.76
N ARG A 90 -3.77 -4.11 4.23
CA ARG A 90 -4.25 -3.78 2.90
C ARG A 90 -4.99 -2.46 3.00
N ILE A 91 -4.55 -1.46 2.23
CA ILE A 91 -5.07 -0.10 2.30
C ILE A 91 -5.54 0.27 0.91
N GLU A 92 -6.85 0.40 0.73
CA GLU A 92 -7.43 0.91 -0.52
C GLU A 92 -7.50 2.42 -0.45
N PHE A 93 -7.18 3.07 -1.57
CA PHE A 93 -7.16 4.51 -1.65
C PHE A 93 -7.35 5.02 -3.08
N HIS A 94 -7.70 6.30 -3.17
CA HIS A 94 -7.65 7.08 -4.40
C HIS A 94 -6.91 8.40 -4.19
N VAL A 95 -6.52 9.02 -5.30
CA VAL A 95 -5.91 10.36 -5.31
C VAL A 95 -6.94 11.44 -5.60
N GLU A 96 -6.76 12.60 -4.99
CA GLU A 96 -7.53 13.84 -5.19
C GLU A 96 -6.59 15.05 -5.35
#